data_AF-A0AA43XMD3-F1
#
_entry.id   AF-A0AA43XMD3-F1
#
_cell.length_a   1.000
_cell.length_b   1.000
_cell.length_c   1.000
_cell.angle_alpha   90.00
_cell.angle_beta   90.00
_cell.angle_gamma   90.00
#
_symmetry.space_group_name_H-M   'P 1'
#
loop_
_entity.id
_entity.type
_entity.pdbx_description
1 polymer ?
#
loop_
_entity_poly.entity_id
_entity_poly.type
_entity_poly.pdbx_seq_one_letter_code
_entity_poly.pdbx_strand_id
1 'polypeptide(L)' 'MDKINEIFGEVSPGFERVRMEYQNNFKDKKELRAACIIYYQGEMVVDLWGATGSFAFGDPKH' A
#
# COMPACT_ATOMS: atom_id res chain seq x y z
N MET A 1 -18.35 2.36 11.32
CA MET A 1 -17.87 1.06 10.81
C MET A 1 -16.49 1.31 10.26
N ASP A 2 -15.48 0.75 10.92
CA ASP A 2 -14.11 0.78 10.39
C ASP A 2 -14.13 0.03 9.06
N LYS A 3 -13.84 0.73 7.97
CA LYS A 3 -13.78 0.10 6.65
C LYS A 3 -12.55 -0.80 6.62
N ILE A 4 -12.70 -1.99 6.03
CA ILE A 4 -11.57 -2.89 5.81
C ILE A 4 -10.66 -2.22 4.76
N ASN A 5 -9.39 -2.07 5.12
CA ASN A 5 -8.35 -1.60 4.21
C ASN A 5 -7.61 -2.82 3.68
N GLU A 6 -7.64 -3.02 2.37
CA GLU A 6 -6.96 -4.11 1.69
C GLU A 6 -5.65 -3.56 1.10
N ILE A 7 -4.53 -3.93 1.72
CA ILE A 7 -3.19 -3.42 1.38
C ILE A 7 -2.29 -4.61 1.01
N PHE A 8 -1.70 -4.52 -0.16
CA PHE A 8 -0.91 -5.55 -0.81
C PHE A 8 0.48 -5.04 -1.18
N GLY A 9 1.32 -5.95 -1.68
CA GLY A 9 2.67 -5.65 -2.11
C GLY A 9 3.72 -5.78 -0.99
N GLU A 10 4.95 -5.45 -1.34
CA GLU A 10 6.17 -5.79 -0.60
C GLU A 10 7.04 -4.56 -0.31
N VAL A 11 7.85 -4.71 0.74
CA VAL A 11 8.82 -3.71 1.18
C VAL A 11 10.11 -4.43 1.56
N SER A 12 11.23 -3.97 1.02
CA SER A 12 12.55 -4.52 1.35
C SER A 12 12.94 -4.20 2.81
N PRO A 13 13.80 -5.02 3.44
CA PRO A 13 14.31 -4.76 4.78
C PRO A 13 14.90 -3.35 4.93
N GLY A 14 14.53 -2.64 6.00
CA GLY A 14 14.95 -1.26 6.27
C GLY A 14 13.99 -0.18 5.75
N PHE A 15 12.96 -0.55 4.97
CA PHE A 15 11.94 0.37 4.45
C PHE A 15 10.55 0.18 5.10
N GLU A 16 10.43 -0.63 6.16
CA GLU A 16 9.16 -1.03 6.78
C GLU A 16 8.29 0.16 7.21
N ARG A 17 8.93 1.29 7.57
CA ARG A 17 8.24 2.53 7.92
C ARG A 17 7.37 3.06 6.77
N VAL A 18 7.76 2.83 5.52
CA VAL A 18 6.93 3.20 4.35
C VAL A 18 5.62 2.45 4.37
N ARG A 19 5.60 1.15 4.71
CA ARG A 19 4.36 0.38 4.86
C ARG A 19 3.47 0.93 5.97
N MET A 20 4.07 1.28 7.11
CA MET A 20 3.32 1.86 8.24
C MET A 20 2.66 3.18 7.86
N GLU A 21 3.39 4.09 7.21
CA GLU A 21 2.82 5.37 6.78
C GLU A 21 1.79 5.20 5.66
N TYR A 22 2.01 4.24 4.75
CA TYR A 22 1.03 3.88 3.74
C TYR A 22 -0.28 3.42 4.37
N GLN A 23 -0.23 2.54 5.37
CA GLN A 23 -1.40 2.10 6.15
C GLN A 23 -2.09 3.27 6.87
N ASN A 24 -1.32 4.20 7.45
CA ASN A 24 -1.86 5.39 8.11
C ASN A 24 -2.62 6.31 7.13
N ASN A 25 -2.24 6.35 5.85
CA ASN A 25 -2.97 7.15 4.87
C ASN A 25 -4.41 6.65 4.68
N PHE A 26 -4.65 5.34 4.70
CA PHE A 26 -6.02 4.81 4.61
C PHE A 26 -6.79 4.97 5.93
N LYS A 27 -6.11 4.76 7.06
CA LYS A 27 -6.73 4.84 8.39
C LYS A 27 -7.10 6.28 8.78
N ASP A 28 -6.12 7.18 8.75
CA ASP A 28 -6.23 8.51 9.33
C ASP A 28 -6.54 9.57 8.26
N LYS A 29 -6.04 9.38 7.03
CA LYS A 29 -6.21 10.34 5.92
C LYS A 29 -7.30 9.96 4.92
N LYS A 30 -7.99 8.83 5.15
CA LYS A 30 -9.17 8.38 4.39
C LYS A 30 -8.93 8.22 2.88
N GLU A 31 -7.73 7.77 2.51
CA GLU A 31 -7.45 7.36 1.12
C GLU A 31 -8.45 6.30 0.65
N LEU A 32 -8.86 6.36 -0.61
CA LEU A 32 -9.79 5.38 -1.19
C LEU A 32 -9.06 4.29 -1.98
N ARG A 33 -8.08 4.69 -2.80
CA ARG A 33 -7.23 3.81 -3.61
C ARG A 33 -5.88 4.50 -3.79
N ALA A 34 -4.79 3.79 -3.56
CA ALA A 34 -3.45 4.31 -3.80
C ALA A 34 -2.51 3.19 -4.27
N ALA A 35 -1.39 3.60 -4.85
CA ALA A 35 -0.23 2.76 -5.12
C ALA A 35 1.04 3.59 -4.89
N CYS A 36 2.12 2.94 -4.47
CA CYS A 36 3.39 3.56 -4.15
C CYS A 36 4.54 2.61 -4.53
N ILE A 37 5.37 3.05 -5.49
CA ILE A 37 6.59 2.35 -5.90
C ILE A 37 7.78 3.25 -5.57
N ILE A 38 8.82 2.70 -4.93
CA ILE A 38 10.04 3.43 -4.59
C ILE A 38 11.25 2.64 -5.08
N TYR A 39 12.14 3.36 -5.78
CA TYR A 39 13.47 2.88 -6.12
C TYR A 39 14.52 3.59 -5.26
N TYR A 40 15.46 2.84 -4.71
CA TYR A 40 16.61 3.36 -3.96
C TYR A 40 17.90 2.73 -4.47
N GLN A 41 18.86 3.57 -4.87
CA GLN A 41 20.12 3.14 -5.51
C GLN A 41 19.92 2.23 -6.75
N GLY A 42 18.83 2.45 -7.50
CA GLY A 42 18.50 1.66 -8.70
C GLY A 42 17.71 0.39 -8.44
N GLU A 43 17.55 -0.02 -7.17
CA GLU A 43 16.78 -1.22 -6.80
C GLU A 43 15.37 -0.84 -6.37
N MET A 44 14.38 -1.67 -6.73
CA MET A 44 13.01 -1.51 -6.25
C MET A 44 12.91 -1.97 -4.81
N VAL A 45 12.60 -1.06 -3.90
CA VAL A 45 12.58 -1.32 -2.45
C VAL A 45 11.18 -1.27 -1.84
N VAL A 46 10.21 -0.71 -2.55
CA VAL A 46 8.80 -0.65 -2.15
C VAL A 46 7.95 -0.82 -3.40
N ASP A 47 6.95 -1.69 -3.32
CA ASP A 47 5.82 -1.78 -4.23
C ASP A 47 4.58 -2.06 -3.38
N LEU A 48 3.77 -1.03 -3.11
CA LEU A 48 2.56 -1.12 -2.29
C LEU A 48 1.37 -0.64 -3.08
N TRP A 49 0.23 -1.33 -2.93
CA TRP A 49 -1.03 -0.90 -3.50
C TRP A 49 -2.18 -1.31 -2.59
N GLY A 50 -3.33 -0.64 -2.71
CA GLY A 50 -4.48 -0.97 -1.89
C GLY A 50 -5.66 -0.05 -2.05
N ALA A 51 -6.77 -0.46 -1.46
CA ALA A 51 -8.02 0.27 -1.46
C ALA A 51 -8.77 0.11 -0.13
N THR A 52 -9.69 1.04 0.13
CA THR A 52 -10.66 0.94 1.22
C THR A 52 -11.98 0.39 0.69
N GLY A 53 -12.47 -0.69 1.31
CA GLY A 53 -13.62 -1.47 0.82
C GLY A 53 -13.17 -2.66 -0.02
N SER A 54 -14.12 -3.43 -0.56
CA SER A 54 -13.78 -4.64 -1.34
C SER A 54 -13.08 -4.27 -2.65
N PHE A 55 -11.86 -4.77 -2.83
CA PHE A 55 -11.27 -4.90 -4.15
C PHE A 55 -12.19 -5.79 -4.98
N ALA A 56 -12.66 -5.31 -6.15
CA ALA A 56 -13.22 -6.23 -7.12
C ALA A 56 -12.10 -7.20 -7.51
N PHE A 57 -12.25 -8.48 -7.13
CA PHE A 57 -11.30 -9.54 -7.48
C PHE A 57 -11.04 -9.49 -8.99
N GLY A 58 -9.85 -9.06 -9.39
CA GLY A 58 -9.58 -8.77 -10.79
C GLY A 58 -8.18 -8.28 -11.12
N ASP A 59 -7.41 -7.78 -10.16
CA ASP A 59 -6.05 -7.34 -10.49
C ASP A 59 -5.02 -7.88 -9.49
N PRO A 60 -4.36 -8.99 -9.82
CA PRO A 60 -3.33 -9.58 -8.97
C PRO A 60 -2.04 -8.76 -8.99
N LYS A 61 -2.00 -7.62 -9.70
CA LYS A 61 -0.85 -6.71 -9.70
C LYS A 61 -1.19 -5.22 -9.52
N HIS A 62 -2.42 -4.72 -9.69
CA HIS A 62 -2.82 -3.33 -9.37
C HIS A 62 -4.31 -3.00 -9.20
#